data_AF-A0A949F402-F1
#
_entry.id   AF-A0A949F402-F1
#
_cell.length_a   1.000
_cell.length_b   1.000
_cell.length_c   1.000
_cell.angle_alpha   90.00
_cell.angle_beta   90.00
_cell.angle_gamma   90.00
#
_symmetry.space_group_name_H-M   'P 1'
#
loop_
_entity.id
_entity.type
_entity.pdbx_description
1 polymer ?
#
loop_
_entity_poly.entity_id
_entity_poly.type
_entity_poly.pdbx_seq_one_letter_code
_entity_poly.pdbx_strand_id
1 'polypeptide(L)'
;MLDIEVVRIHRLDGEGTTKAFCDIIISDALIIKGIRIVDGKKGLFAAMPSQQGKDGKWYDSIRPTSKEVKASLNDVIIKAFND
;
A
#
# COMPACT_ATOMS: atom_id res chain seq x y z
N MET A 1 17.12 7.54 -3.49
CA MET A 1 15.93 6.89 -2.89
C MET A 1 14.74 7.30 -3.73
N LEU A 2 13.75 6.43 -3.97
CA LEU A 2 12.57 6.82 -4.76
C LEU A 2 11.81 7.90 -3.99
N ASP A 3 11.37 8.92 -4.71
CA ASP A 3 10.49 9.93 -4.16
C ASP A 3 9.06 9.39 -4.18
N ILE A 4 8.38 9.41 -3.03
CA ILE A 4 7.09 8.77 -2.82
C ILE A 4 6.20 9.74 -2.08
N GLU A 5 5.08 10.08 -2.71
CA GLU A 5 4.09 10.98 -2.15
C GLU A 5 2.76 10.26 -1.98
N VAL A 6 2.14 10.40 -0.80
CA VAL A 6 0.79 9.88 -0.56
C VAL A 6 -0.21 10.92 -1.02
N VAL A 7 -1.00 10.57 -2.03
CA VAL A 7 -1.98 11.48 -2.65
C VAL A 7 -3.32 11.41 -1.93
N ARG A 8 -3.73 10.20 -1.57
CA ARG A 8 -5.05 9.96 -1.01
C ARG A 8 -5.00 8.80 -0.04
N ILE A 9 -5.66 8.98 1.10
CA ILE A 9 -6.01 7.90 2.02
C ILE A 9 -7.53 7.89 2.18
N HIS A 10 -8.15 6.78 1.82
CA HIS A 10 -9.56 6.50 2.07
C HIS A 10 -9.67 5.51 3.22
N ARG A 11 -9.92 6.03 4.42
CA ARG A 11 -10.11 5.21 5.63
C ARG A 11 -11.43 4.45 5.53
N LEU A 12 -11.42 3.21 6.02
CA LEU A 12 -12.59 2.34 6.07
C LEU A 12 -13.09 2.26 7.50
N ASP A 13 -14.41 2.36 7.65
CA ASP A 13 -15.09 2.12 8.92
C ASP A 13 -15.45 0.62 9.01
N GLY A 14 -15.02 -0.05 10.08
CA GLY A 14 -15.39 -1.45 10.34
C GLY A 14 -14.31 -2.32 10.99
N GLU A 15 -14.68 -3.56 11.32
CA GLU A 15 -13.84 -4.54 12.03
C GLU A 15 -12.88 -5.34 11.12
N GLY A 16 -12.86 -5.04 9.82
CA GLY A 16 -11.97 -5.70 8.86
C GLY A 16 -10.49 -5.45 9.15
N THR A 17 -9.63 -6.33 8.62
CA THR A 17 -8.17 -6.16 8.69
C THR A 17 -7.68 -5.03 7.80
N THR A 18 -8.37 -4.70 6.72
CA THR A 18 -8.05 -3.52 5.90
C THR A 18 -8.63 -2.27 6.55
N LYS A 19 -7.77 -1.30 6.86
CA LYS A 19 -8.14 -0.05 7.54
C LYS A 19 -8.25 1.14 6.59
N ALA A 20 -7.56 1.10 5.46
CA ALA A 20 -7.68 2.12 4.43
C ALA A 20 -7.23 1.60 3.06
N PHE A 21 -7.65 2.33 2.02
CA PHE A 21 -7.01 2.32 0.71
C PHE A 21 -6.17 3.57 0.53
N CYS A 22 -5.02 3.43 -0.11
CA CYS A 22 -4.03 4.48 -0.34
C CYS A 22 -3.63 4.51 -1.81
N ASP A 23 -3.52 5.72 -2.35
CA ASP A 23 -2.95 5.98 -3.67
C ASP A 23 -1.68 6.83 -3.49
N ILE A 24 -0.62 6.48 -4.22
CA ILE A 24 0.69 7.14 -4.16
C ILE A 24 1.15 7.61 -5.53
N ILE A 25 1.99 8.64 -5.55
CA ILE A 25 2.80 9.03 -6.70
C ILE A 25 4.25 8.65 -6.42
N ILE A 26 4.94 8.13 -7.44
CA ILE A 26 6.37 7.86 -7.41
C ILE A 26 7.07 8.80 -8.39
N SER A 27 8.06 9.53 -7.89
CA SER A 27 8.95 10.43 -8.64
C SER A 27 8.21 11.40 -9.58
N ASP A 28 7.05 11.89 -9.17
CA ASP A 28 6.16 12.76 -9.97
C ASP A 28 5.85 12.22 -11.39
N ALA A 29 5.96 10.90 -11.58
CA ALA A 29 5.95 10.29 -12.91
C ALA A 29 4.94 9.14 -13.01
N LEU A 30 4.61 8.49 -11.90
CA LEU A 30 3.73 7.32 -11.89
C LEU A 30 2.79 7.33 -10.69
N ILE A 31 1.49 7.16 -10.94
CA ILE A 31 0.50 6.93 -9.89
C ILE A 31 0.24 5.43 -9.71
N ILE A 32 0.28 4.96 -8.48
CA ILE A 32 -0.10 3.61 -8.09
C ILE A 32 -1.31 3.70 -7.19
N LYS A 33 -2.39 3.03 -7.59
CA LYS A 33 -3.67 3.06 -6.88
C LYS A 33 -3.98 1.74 -6.19
N GLY A 34 -4.79 1.82 -5.13
CA GLY A 34 -5.35 0.65 -4.47
C GLY A 34 -4.37 -0.11 -3.59
N ILE A 35 -3.36 0.58 -3.03
CA ILE A 35 -2.56 0.03 -1.94
C ILE A 35 -3.48 -0.09 -0.72
N ARG A 36 -3.40 -1.20 0.00
CA ARG A 36 -4.18 -1.40 1.22
C ARG A 36 -3.33 -1.12 2.44
N ILE A 37 -3.88 -0.43 3.42
CA ILE A 37 -3.30 -0.35 4.76
C ILE A 37 -3.99 -1.41 5.60
N VAL A 38 -3.22 -2.38 6.07
CA VAL A 38 -3.72 -3.59 6.72
C VAL A 38 -3.19 -3.66 8.14
N ASP A 39 -4.10 -3.91 9.08
CA ASP A 39 -3.80 -4.24 10.47
C ASP A 39 -3.55 -5.74 10.59
N GLY A 40 -2.27 -6.10 10.78
CA GLY A 40 -1.83 -7.48 10.92
C GLY A 40 -1.32 -7.78 12.34
N LYS A 41 -0.94 -9.04 12.57
CA LYS A 41 -0.45 -9.49 13.88
C LYS A 41 0.78 -8.73 14.42
N LYS A 42 1.55 -8.06 13.54
CA LYS A 42 2.75 -7.28 13.88
C LYS A 42 2.53 -5.76 13.73
N GLY A 43 1.27 -5.33 13.67
CA GLY A 43 0.90 -3.93 13.45
C GLY A 43 0.52 -3.63 12.01
N LEU A 44 0.36 -2.34 11.73
CA LEU A 44 -0.05 -1.80 10.44
C LEU A 44 1.04 -1.95 9.38
N PHE A 45 0.65 -2.35 8.17
CA PHE A 45 1.56 -2.41 7.02
C PHE A 45 0.83 -2.11 5.70
N ALA A 46 1.60 -1.66 4.71
CA ALA A 46 1.11 -1.44 3.35
C ALA A 46 1.16 -2.76 2.55
N ALA A 47 0.00 -3.22 2.10
CA ALA A 47 -0.16 -4.33 1.18
C ALA A 47 -0.35 -3.79 -0.26
N MET A 48 0.48 -4.26 -1.18
CA MET A 48 0.44 -3.81 -2.58
C MET A 48 -0.92 -4.11 -3.25
N PRO A 49 -1.27 -3.39 -4.33
CA PRO A 49 -2.49 -3.66 -5.07
C PRO A 49 -2.44 -5.08 -5.61
N SER A 50 -3.55 -5.81 -5.49
CA SER A 50 -3.63 -7.22 -5.86
C SER A 50 -4.92 -7.51 -6.62
N GLN A 51 -4.85 -8.44 -7.57
CA GLN A 51 -5.99 -8.90 -8.36
C GLN A 51 -6.12 -10.42 -8.28
N GLN A 52 -7.35 -10.91 -8.36
CA GLN A 52 -7.63 -12.34 -8.39
C GLN A 52 -7.43 -12.87 -9.82
N GLY A 53 -6.57 -13.88 -9.95
CA GLY A 53 -6.34 -14.61 -11.19
C GLY A 53 -7.49 -15.56 -11.53
N LYS A 54 -7.48 -16.09 -12.76
CA LYS A 54 -8.46 -17.08 -13.24
C LYS A 54 -8.43 -18.39 -12.45
N ASP A 55 -7.33 -18.67 -11.77
CA ASP A 55 -7.15 -19.83 -10.89
C ASP A 55 -7.67 -19.59 -9.46
N GLY A 56 -8.29 -18.42 -9.22
CA GLY A 56 -8.83 -18.02 -7.93
C GLY A 56 -7.78 -17.50 -6.94
N LYS A 57 -6.49 -17.47 -7.30
CA LYS A 57 -5.41 -16.97 -6.42
C LYS A 57 -5.23 -15.47 -6.57
N TRP A 58 -4.70 -14.84 -5.53
CA TRP A 58 -4.40 -13.41 -5.52
C TRP A 58 -2.95 -13.16 -5.91
N TYR A 59 -2.75 -12.21 -6.83
CA TYR A 59 -1.44 -11.79 -7.31
C TYR A 59 -1.29 -10.29 -7.13
N ASP A 60 -0.15 -9.86 -6.59
CA ASP A 60 0.15 -8.42 -6.55
C ASP A 60 0.38 -7.93 -7.98
N SER A 61 -0.32 -6.86 -8.33
CA SER A 61 -0.16 -6.17 -9.60
C SER A 61 1.14 -5.36 -9.65
N ILE A 62 1.61 -4.90 -8.48
CA ILE A 62 2.85 -4.14 -8.33
C ILE A 62 3.68 -4.78 -7.22
N ARG A 63 5.00 -4.91 -7.46
CA ARG A 63 5.94 -5.43 -6.47
C ARG A 63 7.23 -4.60 -6.48
N PRO A 64 7.68 -4.09 -5.34
CA PRO A 64 9.02 -3.52 -5.25
C PRO A 64 10.07 -4.62 -5.47
N THR A 65 11.10 -4.32 -6.25
CA THR A 65 12.18 -5.28 -6.58
C THR A 65 13.23 -5.38 -5.49
N SER A 66 13.35 -4.36 -4.63
CA SER A 66 14.32 -4.32 -3.53
C SER A 66 13.63 -4.22 -2.17
N LYS A 67 14.31 -4.72 -1.13
CA LYS A 67 13.80 -4.67 0.26
C LYS A 67 13.76 -3.25 0.80
N GLU A 68 14.71 -2.42 0.37
CA GLU A 68 14.83 -1.02 0.75
C GLU A 68 13.64 -0.21 0.25
N VAL A 69 13.26 -0.38 -1.02
CA VAL A 69 12.07 0.27 -1.60
C VAL A 69 10.80 -0.23 -0.91
N LYS A 70 10.72 -1.53 -0.62
CA LYS A 70 9.59 -2.09 0.12
C LYS A 70 9.43 -1.46 1.51
N ALA A 71 10.52 -1.31 2.25
CA ALA A 71 10.52 -0.68 3.57
C ALA A 71 10.13 0.80 3.46
N SER A 72 10.76 1.54 2.54
CA SER A 72 10.46 2.96 2.31
C SER A 72 8.99 3.21 1.95
N LEU A 73 8.40 2.40 1.06
CA LEU A 73 6.97 2.47 0.73
C LEU A 73 6.09 2.25 1.97
N ASN A 74 6.41 1.22 2.76
CA ASN A 74 5.66 0.92 3.96
C ASN A 74 5.71 2.08 4.95
N ASP A 75 6.90 2.60 5.23
CA ASP A 75 7.09 3.63 6.24
C ASP A 75 6.41 4.94 5.85
N VAL A 76 6.54 5.38 4.58
CA VAL A 76 5.88 6.58 4.07
C VAL A 76 4.36 6.47 4.18
N ILE A 77 3.79 5.34 3.78
CA ILE A 77 2.34 5.14 3.77
C ILE A 77 1.78 5.03 5.19
N ILE A 78 2.44 4.29 6.08
CA ILE A 78 1.98 4.13 7.46
C ILE A 78 2.13 5.44 8.24
N LYS A 79 3.19 6.21 8.00
CA LYS A 79 3.34 7.54 8.59
C LYS A 79 2.19 8.45 8.17
N ALA A 80 1.92 8.58 6.88
CA ALA A 80 0.83 9.40 6.37
C ALA A 80 -0.57 8.97 6.85
N PHE A 81 -0.74 7.68 7.20
CA PHE A 81 -1.99 7.18 7.77
C PHE A 81 -2.18 7.51 9.26
N ASN A 82 -1.08 7.59 10.00
CA ASN A 82 -1.12 7.90 11.43
C ASN A 82 -1.13 9.40 11.72
N ASP A 83 -0.67 10.21 10.77
CA ASP A 83 -0.87 11.67 10.75
C ASP A 83 -2.37 12.03 10.58
#